data_AF-A0A847NCH2-F1
#
_entry.id   AF-A0A847NCH2-F1
#
_cell.length_a   1.000
_cell.length_b   1.000
_cell.length_c   1.000
_cell.angle_alpha   90.00
_cell.angle_beta   90.00
_cell.angle_gamma   90.00
#
_symmetry.space_group_name_H-M   'P 1'
#
loop_
_entity.id
_entity.type
_entity.pdbx_description
1 polymer ?
#
loop_
_entity_poly.entity_id
_entity_poly.type
_entity_poly.pdbx_seq_one_letter_code
_entity_poly.pdbx_strand_id
1 'polypeptide(L)'
;MNTLLSIFLIGFLGYMLGGLKIRGIEIGTAGVLLVALVFGHFGIVAPSIIREMGLVCFVTSVGFIAGPKFFRNFKQNATSYVLIGLLVILSSAASCVLIIKLSGIEPALAVGILTGALTSTPGLAAAVEAAGEYGNLASIGYGIAYPFGVISVVLFVQLVPKILKADMDAERASFEAAAAAESRLIPKGLYSFDSTGFFAFCMAIVLGIILGKVSVPLPGGAKFSLGNSGAPLIIGLILGHFGHIGSVDTTVKKHVLETFREYGLMLFLIGAGTNAGQGFVEVLTEYGLMLFIYGAVMAIVPMVMGFWLSSKVLHLSILNNLGSITGGMTSTPALGVLIEVAGTDDVASSYAATYPIALVTVVLVSQFIIILFAH
;
A
#
# COMPACT_ATOMS: atom_id res chain seq x y z
N MET A 1 23.39 18.11 -5.03
CA MET A 1 22.19 18.80 -5.52
C MET A 1 21.33 19.19 -4.32
N ASN A 2 20.69 20.36 -4.33
CA ASN A 2 19.81 20.77 -3.23
C ASN A 2 18.61 19.80 -3.12
N THR A 3 18.28 19.34 -1.91
CA THR A 3 17.19 18.38 -1.66
C THR A 3 15.85 18.83 -2.24
N LEU A 4 15.52 20.11 -2.11
CA LEU A 4 14.29 20.69 -2.65
C LEU A 4 14.26 20.58 -4.18
N LEU A 5 15.36 20.97 -4.82
CA LEU A 5 15.52 20.84 -6.28
C LEU A 5 15.40 19.37 -6.70
N SER A 6 16.04 18.45 -5.97
CA SER A 6 15.95 17.02 -6.26
C SER A 6 14.51 16.51 -6.23
N ILE A 7 13.73 16.86 -5.20
CA ILE A 7 12.33 16.42 -5.06
C ILE A 7 11.49 16.91 -6.23
N PHE A 8 11.54 18.21 -6.53
CA PHE A 8 10.74 18.77 -7.63
C PHE A 8 11.23 18.34 -9.01
N LEU A 9 12.53 18.09 -9.18
CA LEU A 9 13.09 17.57 -10.43
C LEU A 9 12.67 16.12 -10.66
N ILE A 10 12.71 15.27 -9.63
CA ILE A 10 12.22 13.89 -9.72
C ILE A 10 10.72 13.89 -10.02
N GLY A 11 9.94 14.74 -9.35
CA GLY A 11 8.51 14.89 -9.65
C GLY A 11 8.27 15.32 -11.10
N PHE A 12 8.94 16.38 -11.55
CA PHE A 12 8.83 16.89 -12.93
C PHE A 12 9.18 15.83 -13.97
N LEU A 13 10.37 15.23 -13.87
CA LEU A 13 10.82 14.18 -14.79
C LEU A 13 9.96 12.93 -14.69
N GLY A 14 9.49 12.61 -13.49
CA GLY A 14 8.63 11.47 -13.19
C GLY A 14 7.26 11.58 -13.85
N TYR A 15 6.60 12.73 -13.76
CA TYR A 15 5.35 12.99 -14.46
C TYR A 15 5.54 13.12 -15.97
N MET A 16 6.68 13.69 -16.42
CA MET A 16 7.02 13.74 -17.83
C MET A 16 7.20 12.33 -18.42
N LEU A 17 7.87 11.43 -17.70
CA LEU A 17 7.98 10.01 -18.03
C LEU A 17 6.62 9.30 -17.92
N GLY A 18 5.86 9.62 -16.88
CA GLY A 18 4.53 9.08 -16.58
C GLY A 18 3.52 9.29 -17.69
N GLY A 19 3.54 10.48 -18.31
CA GLY A 19 2.67 10.84 -19.42
C GLY A 19 3.03 10.20 -20.76
N LEU A 20 4.15 9.49 -20.87
CA LEU A 20 4.51 8.78 -22.11
C LEU A 20 3.59 7.58 -22.32
N LYS A 21 3.05 7.46 -23.54
CA LYS A 21 2.22 6.35 -23.98
C LYS A 21 3.05 5.35 -24.76
N ILE A 22 3.38 4.20 -24.16
CA ILE A 22 4.03 3.10 -24.86
C ILE A 22 2.98 2.04 -25.15
N ARG A 23 2.63 1.82 -26.43
CA ARG A 23 1.63 0.84 -26.87
C ARG A 23 0.27 0.97 -26.13
N GLY A 24 -0.16 2.21 -25.86
CA GLY A 24 -1.42 2.48 -25.14
C GLY A 24 -1.35 2.23 -23.63
N ILE A 25 -0.15 2.06 -23.07
CA ILE A 25 0.10 2.03 -21.63
C ILE A 25 0.71 3.38 -21.25
N GLU A 26 -0.01 4.14 -20.43
CA GLU A 26 0.55 5.28 -19.69
C GLU A 26 1.22 4.73 -18.44
N ILE A 27 2.44 5.18 -18.17
CA ILE A 27 3.18 4.77 -16.97
C ILE A 27 2.52 5.40 -15.74
N GLY A 28 1.90 6.58 -15.90
CA GLY A 28 1.19 7.30 -14.85
C GLY A 28 2.13 7.74 -13.73
N THR A 29 1.60 7.82 -12.52
CA THR A 29 2.38 8.19 -11.31
C THR A 29 3.56 7.26 -11.02
N ALA A 30 3.58 6.04 -11.57
CA ALA A 30 4.71 5.11 -11.46
C ALA A 30 6.01 5.67 -12.09
N GLY A 31 5.92 6.64 -13.01
CA GLY A 31 7.08 7.31 -13.59
C GLY A 31 7.91 8.04 -12.53
N VAL A 32 7.25 8.59 -11.50
CA VAL A 32 7.91 9.23 -10.36
C VAL A 32 8.79 8.25 -9.60
N LEU A 33 8.30 7.02 -9.36
CA LEU A 33 9.07 5.97 -8.69
C LEU A 33 10.30 5.56 -9.50
N LEU A 34 10.15 5.38 -10.82
CA LEU A 34 11.26 4.97 -11.70
C LEU A 34 12.36 6.03 -11.74
N VAL A 35 12.00 7.30 -11.87
CA VAL A 35 12.97 8.40 -11.82
C VAL A 35 13.60 8.51 -10.44
N ALA A 36 12.82 8.35 -9.36
CA ALA A 36 13.33 8.36 -8.00
C ALA A 36 14.36 7.24 -7.76
N LEU A 37 14.13 6.04 -8.30
CA LEU A 37 15.06 4.92 -8.24
C LEU A 37 16.41 5.25 -8.90
N VAL A 38 16.37 5.86 -10.08
CA VAL A 38 17.58 6.30 -10.80
C VAL A 38 18.34 7.35 -9.99
N PHE A 39 17.64 8.34 -9.42
CA PHE A 39 18.26 9.36 -8.58
C PHE A 39 18.89 8.75 -7.31
N GLY A 40 18.19 7.80 -6.68
CA GLY A 40 18.70 7.03 -5.54
C GLY A 40 19.97 6.27 -5.86
N HIS A 41 20.04 5.65 -7.04
CA HIS A 41 21.25 4.96 -7.53
C HIS A 41 22.46 5.90 -7.63
N PHE A 42 22.25 7.15 -8.03
CA PHE A 42 23.30 8.17 -8.05
C PHE A 42 23.53 8.84 -6.68
N GLY A 43 23.03 8.27 -5.59
CA GLY A 43 23.25 8.73 -4.21
C GLY A 43 22.36 9.90 -3.79
N ILE A 44 21.34 10.28 -4.56
CA ILE A 44 20.39 11.32 -4.18
C ILE A 44 19.24 10.68 -3.41
N VAL A 45 19.26 10.85 -2.09
CA VAL A 45 18.28 10.24 -1.17
C VAL A 45 17.40 11.32 -0.55
N ALA A 46 16.09 11.21 -0.72
CA ALA A 46 15.17 12.11 -0.06
C ALA A 46 15.09 11.81 1.45
N PRO A 47 15.00 12.84 2.31
CA PRO A 47 14.82 12.64 3.75
C PRO A 47 13.59 11.78 4.06
N SER A 48 13.68 10.93 5.09
CA SER A 48 12.58 10.02 5.49
C SER A 48 11.26 10.75 5.75
N ILE A 49 11.32 11.98 6.28
CA ILE A 49 10.14 12.83 6.52
C ILE A 49 9.34 13.12 5.25
N ILE A 50 9.98 13.19 4.08
CA ILE A 50 9.28 13.40 2.79
C ILE A 50 8.41 12.19 2.47
N ARG A 51 8.96 10.98 2.64
CA ARG A 51 8.25 9.73 2.46
C ARG A 51 7.07 9.62 3.43
N GLU A 52 7.30 9.90 4.71
CA GLU A 52 6.30 9.78 5.77
C GLU A 52 5.17 10.81 5.63
N MET A 53 5.52 12.06 5.31
CA MET A 53 4.56 13.13 5.05
C MET A 53 3.74 12.82 3.79
N GLY A 54 4.38 12.32 2.73
CA GLY A 54 3.69 11.89 1.53
C GLY A 54 2.69 10.76 1.82
N LEU A 55 3.15 9.73 2.52
CA LEU A 55 2.36 8.56 2.88
C LEU A 55 1.14 8.94 3.72
N VAL A 56 1.33 9.73 4.79
CA VAL A 56 0.24 10.08 5.71
C VAL A 56 -0.81 10.96 5.02
N CYS A 57 -0.39 11.94 4.21
CA CYS A 57 -1.32 12.75 3.42
C CYS A 57 -2.11 11.91 2.42
N PHE A 58 -1.43 11.00 1.71
CA PHE A 58 -2.08 10.11 0.74
C PHE A 58 -3.13 9.22 1.40
N VAL A 59 -2.74 8.45 2.42
CA VAL A 59 -3.63 7.44 3.02
C VAL A 59 -4.77 8.08 3.79
N THR A 60 -4.56 9.24 4.42
CA THR A 60 -5.65 9.98 5.09
C THR A 60 -6.65 10.48 4.05
N SER A 61 -6.20 11.06 2.93
CA SER A 61 -7.11 11.45 1.84
C SER A 61 -7.92 10.27 1.31
N VAL A 62 -7.24 9.16 1.03
CA VAL A 62 -7.89 7.91 0.60
C VAL A 62 -8.93 7.44 1.63
N GLY A 63 -8.61 7.49 2.92
CA GLY A 63 -9.52 7.15 4.01
C GLY A 63 -10.79 8.01 3.98
N PHE A 64 -10.66 9.33 3.91
CA PHE A 64 -11.84 10.22 3.83
C PHE A 64 -12.70 9.94 2.61
N ILE A 65 -12.09 9.73 1.43
CA ILE A 65 -12.82 9.47 0.20
C ILE A 65 -13.57 8.13 0.27
N ALA A 66 -12.93 7.09 0.82
CA ALA A 66 -13.52 5.76 0.91
C ALA A 66 -14.53 5.60 2.05
N GLY A 67 -14.44 6.43 3.10
CA GLY A 67 -15.23 6.35 4.34
C GLY A 67 -16.74 6.18 4.14
N PRO A 68 -17.41 7.02 3.33
CA PRO A 68 -18.85 6.92 3.08
C PRO A 68 -19.30 5.54 2.59
N LYS A 69 -18.46 4.84 1.82
CA LYS A 69 -18.80 3.56 1.16
C LYS A 69 -18.25 2.34 1.90
N PHE A 70 -17.18 2.53 2.66
CA PHE A 70 -16.40 1.46 3.29
C PHE A 70 -17.22 0.51 4.16
N PHE A 71 -17.92 1.01 5.18
CA PHE A 71 -18.57 0.14 6.17
C PHE A 71 -19.65 -0.78 5.58
N ARG A 72 -20.41 -0.27 4.59
CA ARG A 72 -21.39 -1.10 3.87
C ARG A 72 -20.69 -2.15 3.02
N ASN A 73 -19.69 -1.76 2.24
CA ASN A 73 -18.95 -2.69 1.39
C ASN A 73 -18.26 -3.77 2.24
N PHE A 74 -17.67 -3.37 3.38
CA PHE A 74 -17.11 -4.28 4.36
C PHE A 74 -18.16 -5.26 4.88
N LYS A 75 -19.35 -4.80 5.30
CA LYS A 75 -20.40 -5.70 5.80
C LYS A 75 -20.88 -6.71 4.76
N GLN A 76 -20.90 -6.33 3.47
CA GLN A 76 -21.33 -7.22 2.38
C GLN A 76 -20.27 -8.24 1.98
N ASN A 77 -18.99 -7.85 1.97
CA ASN A 77 -17.90 -8.63 1.40
C ASN A 77 -16.79 -8.97 2.42
N ALA A 78 -17.05 -8.83 3.72
CA ALA A 78 -16.05 -9.03 4.79
C ALA A 78 -15.32 -10.37 4.67
N THR A 79 -16.07 -11.46 4.47
CA THR A 79 -15.50 -12.80 4.32
C THR A 79 -14.53 -12.85 3.14
N SER A 80 -14.91 -12.28 2.00
CA SER A 80 -14.06 -12.20 0.82
C SER A 80 -12.77 -11.43 1.11
N TYR A 81 -12.87 -10.28 1.79
CA TYR A 81 -11.70 -9.47 2.15
C TYR A 81 -10.75 -10.16 3.12
N VAL A 82 -11.28 -10.86 4.11
CA VAL A 82 -10.49 -11.65 5.06
C VAL A 82 -9.77 -12.79 4.33
N LEU A 83 -10.49 -13.54 3.49
CA LEU A 83 -9.92 -14.67 2.75
C LEU A 83 -8.83 -14.22 1.76
N ILE A 84 -9.05 -13.13 1.03
CA ILE A 84 -8.04 -12.58 0.11
C ILE A 84 -6.81 -12.11 0.89
N GLY A 85 -6.99 -11.36 1.98
CA GLY A 85 -5.88 -10.87 2.81
C GLY A 85 -5.04 -12.02 3.37
N LEU A 86 -5.69 -13.05 3.92
CA LEU A 86 -4.99 -14.25 4.39
C LEU A 86 -4.29 -15.00 3.26
N LEU A 87 -4.99 -15.25 2.15
CA LEU A 87 -4.42 -16.03 1.04
C LEU A 87 -3.20 -15.35 0.43
N VAL A 88 -3.26 -14.03 0.18
CA VAL A 88 -2.14 -13.26 -0.38
C VAL A 88 -0.91 -13.39 0.52
N ILE A 89 -1.06 -13.19 1.83
CA ILE A 89 0.08 -13.30 2.74
C ILE A 89 0.56 -14.75 2.86
N LEU A 90 -0.33 -15.72 3.05
CA LEU A 90 0.04 -17.12 3.25
C LEU A 90 0.68 -17.77 2.00
N SER A 91 0.25 -17.37 0.80
CA SER A 91 0.86 -17.85 -0.44
C SER A 91 2.26 -17.24 -0.68
N SER A 92 2.45 -15.97 -0.31
CA SER A 92 3.78 -15.35 -0.29
C SER A 92 4.69 -16.00 0.77
N ALA A 93 4.14 -16.27 1.96
CA ALA A 93 4.81 -17.00 3.04
C ALA A 93 5.26 -18.40 2.60
N ALA A 94 4.39 -19.15 1.94
CA ALA A 94 4.69 -20.48 1.40
C ALA A 94 5.81 -20.41 0.36
N SER A 95 5.79 -19.37 -0.50
CA SER A 95 6.86 -19.12 -1.47
C SER A 95 8.19 -18.82 -0.76
N CYS A 96 8.16 -18.03 0.33
CA CYS A 96 9.33 -17.76 1.16
C CYS A 96 9.91 -19.02 1.80
N VAL A 97 9.08 -19.83 2.45
CA VAL A 97 9.49 -21.11 3.06
C VAL A 97 10.08 -22.06 2.02
N LEU A 98 9.48 -22.14 0.83
CA LEU A 98 10.01 -22.95 -0.27
C LEU A 98 11.38 -22.47 -0.72
N ILE A 99 11.57 -21.15 -0.88
CA ILE A 99 12.85 -20.56 -1.27
C ILE A 99 13.92 -20.86 -0.22
N ILE A 100 13.64 -20.65 1.07
CA ILE A 100 14.57 -20.99 2.16
C ILE A 100 15.04 -22.45 2.06
N LYS A 101 14.10 -23.39 1.87
CA LYS A 101 14.42 -24.83 1.78
C LYS A 101 15.19 -25.21 0.52
N LEU A 102 14.95 -24.55 -0.61
CA LEU A 102 15.56 -24.90 -1.89
C LEU A 102 16.92 -24.23 -2.11
N SER A 103 17.09 -22.98 -1.66
CA SER A 103 18.31 -22.20 -1.90
C SER A 103 19.23 -22.09 -0.69
N GLY A 104 18.77 -22.45 0.52
CA GLY A 104 19.54 -22.31 1.75
C GLY A 104 19.86 -20.86 2.12
N ILE A 105 19.04 -19.91 1.65
CA ILE A 105 19.20 -18.50 1.97
C ILE A 105 18.89 -18.26 3.45
N GLU A 106 19.64 -17.34 4.07
CA GLU A 106 19.44 -16.96 5.47
C GLU A 106 17.97 -16.55 5.74
N PRO A 107 17.30 -17.11 6.75
CA PRO A 107 15.89 -16.84 7.01
C PRO A 107 15.58 -15.37 7.24
N ALA A 108 16.45 -14.64 7.94
CA ALA A 108 16.30 -13.20 8.15
C ALA A 108 16.26 -12.44 6.82
N LEU A 109 17.17 -12.77 5.89
CA LEU A 109 17.21 -12.17 4.56
C LEU A 109 15.97 -12.54 3.74
N ALA A 110 15.54 -13.80 3.76
CA ALA A 110 14.36 -14.27 3.04
C ALA A 110 13.05 -13.64 3.53
N VAL A 111 12.89 -13.47 4.84
CA VAL A 111 11.73 -12.77 5.43
C VAL A 111 11.82 -11.25 5.17
N GLY A 112 13.03 -10.69 5.10
CA GLY A 112 13.25 -9.37 4.54
C GLY A 112 12.69 -9.25 3.12
N ILE A 113 13.06 -10.16 2.22
CA ILE A 113 12.57 -10.21 0.83
C ILE A 113 11.04 -10.35 0.79
N LEU A 114 10.47 -11.21 1.64
CA LEU A 114 9.01 -11.38 1.77
C LEU A 114 8.33 -10.06 2.12
N THR A 115 8.80 -9.39 3.17
CA THR A 115 8.19 -8.14 3.66
C THR A 115 8.39 -6.99 2.67
N GLY A 116 9.51 -6.97 1.95
CA GLY A 116 9.76 -6.02 0.86
C GLY A 116 8.84 -6.28 -0.35
N ALA A 117 8.72 -7.52 -0.80
CA ALA A 117 7.83 -7.92 -1.91
C ALA A 117 6.35 -7.60 -1.60
N LEU A 118 5.95 -7.79 -0.34
CA LEU A 118 4.65 -7.40 0.19
C LEU A 118 4.58 -5.94 0.63
N THR A 119 5.61 -5.13 0.42
CA THR A 119 5.66 -3.70 0.76
C THR A 119 5.24 -3.36 2.21
N SER A 120 5.49 -4.27 3.15
CA SER A 120 4.94 -4.21 4.51
C SER A 120 5.98 -3.80 5.56
N THR A 121 5.98 -2.52 5.93
CA THR A 121 6.87 -1.99 6.98
C THR A 121 6.64 -2.62 8.37
N PRO A 122 5.38 -2.85 8.84
CA PRO A 122 5.17 -3.57 10.11
C PRO A 122 5.68 -5.00 10.06
N GLY A 123 5.56 -5.69 8.91
CA GLY A 123 6.16 -7.00 8.69
C GLY A 123 7.69 -6.97 8.85
N LEU A 124 8.36 -5.97 8.26
CA LEU A 124 9.80 -5.77 8.43
C LEU A 124 10.17 -5.55 9.91
N ALA A 125 9.44 -4.71 10.64
CA ALA A 125 9.72 -4.47 12.05
C ALA A 125 9.66 -5.77 12.87
N ALA A 126 8.63 -6.60 12.62
CA ALA A 126 8.49 -7.91 13.24
C ALA A 126 9.62 -8.88 12.84
N ALA A 127 10.06 -8.82 11.58
CA ALA A 127 11.18 -9.62 11.07
C ALA A 127 12.50 -9.23 11.75
N VAL A 128 12.79 -7.92 11.85
CA VAL A 128 14.00 -7.41 12.51
C VAL A 128 14.02 -7.80 13.99
N GLU A 129 12.89 -7.67 14.69
CA GLU A 129 12.76 -8.06 16.09
C GLU A 129 12.99 -9.57 16.28
N ALA A 130 12.37 -10.41 15.45
CA ALA A 130 12.52 -11.86 15.53
C ALA A 130 13.92 -12.35 15.13
N ALA A 131 14.60 -11.66 14.21
CA ALA A 131 15.94 -12.03 13.73
C ALA A 131 17.07 -11.68 14.73
N GLY A 132 16.81 -10.83 15.72
CA GLY A 132 17.82 -10.43 16.70
C GLY A 132 19.07 -9.82 16.04
N GLU A 133 20.23 -10.45 16.24
CA GLU A 133 21.50 -10.02 15.65
C GLU A 133 21.49 -10.00 14.11
N TYR A 134 20.63 -10.82 13.47
CA TYR A 134 20.47 -10.87 12.02
C TYR A 134 19.45 -9.84 11.49
N GLY A 135 18.93 -8.93 12.33
CA GLY A 135 17.94 -7.93 11.91
C GLY A 135 18.41 -7.01 10.77
N ASN A 136 19.71 -6.76 10.64
CA ASN A 136 20.25 -6.00 9.51
C ASN A 136 20.03 -6.73 8.17
N LEU A 137 20.14 -8.06 8.13
CA LEU A 137 19.89 -8.86 6.93
C LEU A 137 18.42 -8.78 6.49
N ALA A 138 17.48 -8.75 7.43
CA ALA A 138 16.06 -8.54 7.11
C ALA A 138 15.83 -7.15 6.48
N SER A 139 16.49 -6.12 7.01
CA SER A 139 16.41 -4.76 6.45
C SER A 139 17.01 -4.67 5.04
N ILE A 140 18.12 -5.36 4.80
CA ILE A 140 18.71 -5.51 3.47
C ILE A 140 17.69 -6.18 2.55
N GLY A 141 17.21 -7.39 2.87
CA GLY A 141 16.25 -8.13 2.05
C GLY A 141 14.99 -7.32 1.68
N TYR A 142 14.47 -6.55 2.65
CA TYR A 142 13.35 -5.65 2.41
C TYR A 142 13.69 -4.58 1.36
N GLY A 143 14.84 -3.92 1.48
CA GLY A 143 15.31 -2.92 0.52
C GLY A 143 15.41 -3.48 -0.90
N ILE A 144 15.90 -4.72 -1.05
CA ILE A 144 16.03 -5.41 -2.34
C ILE A 144 14.68 -5.64 -3.00
N ALA A 145 13.73 -6.17 -2.24
CA ALA A 145 12.48 -6.65 -2.79
C ALA A 145 11.42 -5.56 -2.90
N TYR A 146 11.53 -4.47 -2.14
CA TYR A 146 10.55 -3.39 -2.12
C TYR A 146 10.25 -2.80 -3.51
N PRO A 147 11.24 -2.47 -4.37
CA PRO A 147 10.97 -1.98 -5.72
C PRO A 147 10.21 -2.98 -6.57
N PHE A 148 10.53 -4.27 -6.42
CA PHE A 148 9.88 -5.34 -7.18
C PHE A 148 8.45 -5.55 -6.70
N GLY A 149 8.21 -5.48 -5.39
CA GLY A 149 6.86 -5.48 -4.82
C GLY A 149 6.02 -4.36 -5.42
N VAL A 150 6.51 -3.11 -5.34
CA VAL A 150 5.79 -1.96 -5.88
C VAL A 150 5.56 -2.08 -7.39
N ILE A 151 6.60 -2.33 -8.18
CA ILE A 151 6.50 -2.44 -9.64
C ILE A 151 5.57 -3.58 -10.05
N SER A 152 5.67 -4.75 -9.41
CA SER A 152 4.85 -5.91 -9.76
C SER A 152 3.37 -5.62 -9.54
N VAL A 153 2.98 -5.04 -8.40
CA VAL A 153 1.58 -4.73 -8.11
C VAL A 153 1.05 -3.60 -9.00
N VAL A 154 1.87 -2.58 -9.26
CA VAL A 154 1.53 -1.48 -10.19
C VAL A 154 1.26 -2.02 -11.60
N LEU A 155 2.15 -2.86 -12.14
CA LEU A 155 1.94 -3.47 -13.45
C LEU A 155 0.73 -4.40 -13.43
N PHE A 156 0.51 -5.13 -12.34
CA PHE A 156 -0.64 -6.02 -12.20
C PHE A 156 -1.97 -5.26 -12.32
N VAL A 157 -2.14 -4.15 -11.60
CA VAL A 157 -3.38 -3.36 -11.66
C VAL A 157 -3.60 -2.67 -13.01
N GLN A 158 -2.52 -2.33 -13.74
CA GLN A 158 -2.61 -1.75 -15.08
C GLN A 158 -2.90 -2.79 -16.17
N LEU A 159 -2.30 -3.98 -16.08
CA LEU A 159 -2.34 -5.00 -17.12
C LEU A 159 -3.59 -5.87 -17.03
N VAL A 160 -4.05 -6.23 -15.83
CA VAL A 160 -5.17 -7.17 -15.66
C VAL A 160 -6.46 -6.69 -16.35
N PRO A 161 -6.94 -5.44 -16.16
CA PRO A 161 -8.13 -4.96 -16.87
C PRO A 161 -8.00 -5.04 -18.40
N LYS A 162 -6.80 -4.77 -18.94
CA LYS A 162 -6.52 -4.82 -20.38
C LYS A 162 -6.48 -6.26 -20.91
N ILE A 163 -5.85 -7.17 -20.18
CA ILE A 163 -5.79 -8.60 -20.52
C ILE A 163 -7.19 -9.19 -20.55
N LEU A 164 -8.03 -8.84 -19.57
CA LEU A 164 -9.40 -9.29 -19.47
C LEU A 164 -10.37 -8.56 -20.41
N LYS A 165 -9.91 -7.51 -21.10
CA LYS A 165 -10.74 -6.61 -21.91
C LYS A 165 -11.97 -6.13 -21.13
N ALA A 166 -11.74 -5.75 -19.88
CA ALA A 166 -12.78 -5.34 -18.95
C ALA A 166 -13.49 -4.08 -19.48
N ASP A 167 -14.81 -4.07 -19.39
CA ASP A 167 -15.61 -2.86 -19.57
C ASP A 167 -15.52 -2.02 -18.30
N MET A 168 -14.65 -1.01 -18.32
CA MET A 168 -14.38 -0.18 -17.16
C MET A 168 -15.59 0.67 -16.76
N ASP A 169 -16.46 1.02 -17.70
CA ASP A 169 -17.67 1.80 -17.40
C ASP A 169 -18.70 0.92 -16.71
N ALA A 170 -18.87 -0.33 -17.16
CA ALA A 170 -19.71 -1.32 -16.47
C ALA A 170 -19.16 -1.64 -15.05
N GLU A 171 -17.85 -1.79 -14.92
CA GLU A 171 -17.19 -2.04 -13.62
C GLU A 171 -17.39 -0.87 -12.65
N ARG A 172 -17.24 0.39 -13.10
CA ARG A 172 -17.55 1.59 -12.31
C ARG A 172 -19.01 1.63 -11.90
N ALA A 173 -19.92 1.39 -12.85
CA ALA A 173 -21.35 1.38 -12.58
C ALA A 173 -21.74 0.33 -11.53
N SER A 174 -21.09 -0.85 -11.55
CA SER A 174 -21.30 -1.88 -10.52
C SER A 174 -20.91 -1.40 -9.11
N PHE A 175 -19.84 -0.61 -9.02
CA PHE A 175 -19.38 0.02 -7.78
C PHE A 175 -20.31 1.15 -7.32
N GLU A 176 -20.79 1.99 -8.25
CA GLU A 176 -21.67 3.13 -7.97
C GLU A 176 -23.10 2.69 -7.61
N ALA A 177 -23.64 1.65 -8.24
CA ALA A 177 -24.94 1.09 -7.90
C ALA A 177 -24.94 0.50 -6.49
N ALA A 178 -23.84 -0.13 -6.08
CA ALA A 178 -23.62 -0.50 -4.69
C ALA A 178 -23.46 0.73 -3.79
N ALA A 179 -23.06 1.90 -4.34
CA ALA A 179 -22.79 3.14 -3.61
C ALA A 179 -24.05 3.99 -3.28
N ALA A 180 -25.00 4.08 -4.21
CA ALA A 180 -26.08 5.10 -4.24
C ALA A 180 -27.13 5.01 -3.11
N ALA A 181 -27.13 3.94 -2.30
CA ALA A 181 -28.25 3.68 -1.40
C ALA A 181 -28.27 4.48 -0.07
N GLU A 182 -27.27 5.29 0.29
CA GLU A 182 -27.33 6.11 1.52
C GLU A 182 -26.21 7.18 1.56
N SER A 183 -26.45 8.37 0.98
CA SER A 183 -25.71 9.55 1.44
C SER A 183 -26.33 9.98 2.76
N ARG A 184 -25.67 9.71 3.90
CA ARG A 184 -26.19 10.20 5.19
C ARG A 184 -26.32 11.73 5.13
N LEU A 185 -27.51 12.23 5.46
CA LEU A 185 -27.76 13.65 5.55
C LEU A 185 -26.90 14.21 6.69
N ILE A 186 -25.92 15.04 6.33
CA ILE A 186 -25.11 15.76 7.31
C ILE A 186 -26.04 16.76 8.03
N PRO A 187 -26.11 16.74 9.37
CA PRO A 187 -26.95 17.67 10.13
C PRO A 187 -26.65 19.13 9.77
N LYS A 188 -27.70 19.97 9.69
CA LYS A 188 -27.52 21.42 9.48
C LYS A 188 -27.07 22.08 10.78
N GLY A 189 -26.29 23.16 10.68
CA GLY A 189 -25.86 23.97 11.83
C GLY A 189 -24.63 23.42 12.57
N LEU A 190 -23.85 22.55 11.94
CA LEU A 190 -22.56 22.12 12.48
C LEU A 190 -21.57 23.29 12.52
N TYR A 191 -20.75 23.32 13.56
CA TYR A 191 -19.64 24.24 13.69
C TYR A 191 -18.49 23.78 12.78
N SER A 192 -18.15 24.63 11.82
CA SER A 192 -17.04 24.40 10.89
C SER A 192 -15.88 25.31 11.25
N PHE A 193 -14.73 24.72 11.56
CA PHE A 193 -13.50 25.46 11.89
C PHE A 193 -12.86 26.11 10.66
N ASP A 194 -13.06 25.53 9.48
CA ASP A 194 -12.57 26.05 8.21
C ASP A 194 -13.44 25.57 7.03
N SER A 195 -13.53 26.40 5.99
CA SER A 195 -14.42 26.12 4.85
C SER A 195 -13.95 24.98 3.92
N THR A 196 -12.75 24.46 4.12
CA THR A 196 -12.08 23.49 3.24
C THR A 196 -12.00 22.08 3.83
N GLY A 197 -12.07 21.97 5.17
CA GLY A 197 -11.92 20.75 5.95
C GLY A 197 -10.47 20.46 6.38
N PHE A 198 -9.57 21.45 6.36
CA PHE A 198 -8.19 21.27 6.85
C PHE A 198 -8.14 20.90 8.33
N PHE A 199 -9.05 21.43 9.15
CA PHE A 199 -9.20 21.04 10.54
C PHE A 199 -9.45 19.54 10.65
N ALA A 200 -10.42 19.01 9.91
CA ALA A 200 -10.77 17.59 9.95
C ALA A 200 -9.63 16.71 9.41
N PHE A 201 -8.95 17.15 8.35
CA PHE A 201 -7.80 16.46 7.78
C PHE A 201 -6.63 16.37 8.77
N CYS A 202 -6.24 17.50 9.38
CA CYS A 202 -5.19 17.52 10.40
C CYS A 202 -5.57 16.70 11.64
N MET A 203 -6.82 16.80 12.09
CA MET A 203 -7.34 15.99 13.20
C MET A 203 -7.23 14.50 12.87
N ALA A 204 -7.56 14.08 11.65
CA ALA A 204 -7.43 12.70 11.22
C ALA A 204 -5.98 12.19 11.27
N ILE A 205 -5.04 13.01 10.81
CA ILE A 205 -3.60 12.69 10.85
C ILE A 205 -3.12 12.57 12.30
N VAL A 206 -3.46 13.54 13.17
CA VAL A 206 -3.04 13.53 14.58
C VAL A 206 -3.59 12.31 15.30
N LEU A 207 -4.90 12.07 15.22
CA LEU A 207 -5.54 10.90 15.83
C LEU A 207 -5.00 9.60 15.22
N GLY A 208 -4.75 9.58 13.92
CA GLY A 208 -4.18 8.45 13.21
C GLY A 208 -2.76 8.12 13.67
N ILE A 209 -1.89 9.10 13.83
CA ILE A 209 -0.52 8.88 14.35
C ILE A 209 -0.56 8.43 15.81
N ILE A 210 -1.43 9.01 16.64
CA ILE A 210 -1.61 8.59 18.03
C ILE A 210 -2.06 7.13 18.10
N LEU A 211 -3.08 6.76 17.33
CA LEU A 211 -3.56 5.37 17.23
C LEU A 211 -2.50 4.44 16.65
N GLY A 212 -1.74 4.91 15.64
CA GLY A 212 -0.68 4.15 15.00
C GLY A 212 0.46 3.81 15.97
N LYS A 213 0.71 4.62 16.99
CA LYS A 213 1.71 4.32 18.04
C LYS A 213 1.25 3.29 19.06
N VAL A 214 -0.03 2.92 19.07
CA VAL A 214 -0.53 1.86 19.96
C VAL A 214 -0.01 0.52 19.45
N SER A 215 0.88 -0.09 20.24
CA SER A 215 1.42 -1.42 19.97
C SER A 215 0.68 -2.48 20.76
N VAL A 216 0.08 -3.43 20.06
CA VAL A 216 -0.60 -4.59 20.64
C VAL A 216 0.37 -5.76 20.68
N PRO A 217 0.64 -6.36 21.86
CA PRO A 217 1.46 -7.55 21.93
C PRO A 217 0.73 -8.73 21.26
N LEU A 218 1.47 -9.49 20.46
CA LEU A 218 1.01 -10.70 19.80
C LEU A 218 1.69 -11.94 20.41
N PRO A 219 1.11 -13.14 20.22
CA PRO A 219 1.76 -14.40 20.61
C PRO A 219 3.16 -14.51 19.98
N GLY A 220 4.14 -15.01 20.72
CA GLY A 220 5.52 -15.16 20.26
C GLY A 220 6.42 -13.94 20.46
N GLY A 221 5.94 -12.89 21.14
CA GLY A 221 6.74 -11.72 21.48
C GLY A 221 6.67 -10.57 20.47
N ALA A 222 5.97 -10.75 19.34
CA ALA A 222 5.71 -9.68 18.38
C ALA A 222 4.95 -8.50 18.99
N LYS A 223 5.19 -7.33 18.39
CA LYS A 223 4.34 -6.16 18.57
C LYS A 223 3.70 -5.80 17.23
N PHE A 224 2.38 -5.72 17.22
CA PHE A 224 1.62 -5.21 16.09
C PHE A 224 1.29 -3.74 16.30
N SER A 225 1.49 -2.95 15.26
CA SER A 225 1.05 -1.56 15.18
C SER A 225 0.51 -1.31 13.77
N LEU A 226 -0.53 -0.48 13.68
CA LEU A 226 -1.09 -0.02 12.41
C LEU A 226 -0.15 0.95 11.67
N GLY A 227 0.81 1.54 12.39
CA GLY A 227 1.80 2.48 11.87
C GLY A 227 1.21 3.78 11.31
N ASN A 228 2.08 4.55 10.65
CA ASN A 228 1.75 5.84 10.04
C ASN A 228 0.98 5.72 8.71
N SER A 229 0.69 4.50 8.25
CA SER A 229 -0.12 4.24 7.05
C SER A 229 -1.52 3.73 7.41
N GLY A 230 -1.61 2.70 8.25
CA GLY A 230 -2.88 2.02 8.54
C GLY A 230 -3.81 2.83 9.43
N ALA A 231 -3.29 3.43 10.50
CA ALA A 231 -4.13 4.14 11.45
C ALA A 231 -4.70 5.46 10.89
N PRO A 232 -3.91 6.31 10.20
CA PRO A 232 -4.45 7.51 9.56
C PRO A 232 -5.49 7.20 8.47
N LEU A 233 -5.35 6.07 7.77
CA LEU A 233 -6.37 5.58 6.85
C LEU A 233 -7.67 5.22 7.58
N ILE A 234 -7.60 4.44 8.66
CA ILE A 234 -8.78 4.03 9.43
C ILE A 234 -9.50 5.23 10.05
N ILE A 235 -8.76 6.18 10.62
CA ILE A 235 -9.35 7.42 11.14
C ILE A 235 -10.00 8.23 10.01
N GLY A 236 -9.34 8.34 8.85
CA GLY A 236 -9.93 8.95 7.66
C GLY A 236 -11.24 8.28 7.23
N LEU A 237 -11.31 6.94 7.23
CA LEU A 237 -12.54 6.19 6.93
C LEU A 237 -13.66 6.50 7.92
N ILE A 238 -13.35 6.54 9.21
CA ILE A 238 -14.32 6.82 10.27
C ILE A 238 -14.86 8.24 10.11
N LEU A 239 -13.97 9.24 10.01
CA LEU A 239 -14.38 10.64 9.88
C LEU A 239 -15.10 10.92 8.56
N GLY A 240 -14.66 10.30 7.46
CA GLY A 240 -15.32 10.37 6.16
C GLY A 240 -16.69 9.69 6.16
N HIS A 241 -16.87 8.60 6.92
CA HIS A 241 -18.15 7.91 7.03
C HIS A 241 -19.19 8.70 7.85
N PHE A 242 -18.79 9.27 8.98
CA PHE A 242 -19.70 9.99 9.86
C PHE A 242 -19.94 11.43 9.38
N GLY A 243 -18.92 12.11 8.86
CA GLY A 243 -19.00 13.49 8.40
C GLY A 243 -19.16 14.54 9.51
N HIS A 244 -19.36 14.12 10.76
CA HIS A 244 -19.40 15.00 11.92
C HIS A 244 -19.04 14.26 13.21
N ILE A 245 -18.61 15.00 14.24
CA ILE A 245 -18.48 14.52 15.62
C ILE A 245 -19.25 15.48 16.52
N GLY A 246 -20.39 15.04 17.05
CA GLY A 246 -21.28 15.90 17.82
C GLY A 246 -21.73 17.10 16.97
N SER A 247 -21.42 18.31 17.45
CA SER A 247 -21.71 19.58 16.76
C SER A 247 -20.61 20.03 15.79
N VAL A 248 -19.51 19.29 15.65
CA VAL A 248 -18.36 19.68 14.80
C VAL A 248 -18.45 19.01 13.43
N ASP A 249 -18.31 19.80 12.37
CA ASP A 249 -18.17 19.33 10.99
C ASP A 249 -16.80 18.68 10.77
N THR A 250 -16.79 17.45 10.28
CA THR A 250 -15.55 16.71 9.96
C THR A 250 -15.42 16.39 8.48
N THR A 251 -16.17 17.08 7.62
CA THR A 251 -16.08 16.91 6.18
C THR A 251 -14.88 17.65 5.59
N VAL A 252 -14.36 17.11 4.48
CA VAL A 252 -13.30 17.73 3.68
C VAL A 252 -13.78 17.78 2.23
N LYS A 253 -13.55 18.91 1.57
CA LYS A 253 -13.93 19.06 0.16
C LYS A 253 -13.21 18.01 -0.69
N LYS A 254 -13.95 17.35 -1.60
CA LYS A 254 -13.41 16.29 -2.46
C LYS A 254 -12.14 16.71 -3.21
N HIS A 255 -12.14 17.89 -3.83
CA HIS A 255 -10.97 18.41 -4.56
C HIS A 255 -9.74 18.62 -3.66
N VAL A 256 -9.93 18.98 -2.38
CA VAL A 256 -8.83 19.11 -1.41
C VAL A 256 -8.25 17.71 -1.12
N LEU A 257 -9.11 16.72 -0.90
CA LEU A 257 -8.69 15.33 -0.68
C LEU A 257 -7.93 14.76 -1.89
N GLU A 258 -8.44 14.96 -3.11
CA GLU A 258 -7.79 14.57 -4.36
C GLU A 258 -6.41 15.23 -4.50
N THR A 259 -6.29 16.52 -4.19
CA THR A 259 -5.01 17.24 -4.22
C THR A 259 -4.00 16.65 -3.24
N PHE A 260 -4.40 16.43 -1.98
CA PHE A 260 -3.53 15.81 -0.97
C PHE A 260 -3.18 14.36 -1.29
N ARG A 261 -4.07 13.64 -1.98
CA ARG A 261 -3.80 12.30 -2.47
C ARG A 261 -2.70 12.33 -3.52
N GLU A 262 -2.86 13.08 -4.60
CA GLU A 262 -1.86 13.12 -5.67
C GLU A 262 -0.51 13.64 -5.18
N TYR A 263 -0.53 14.73 -4.41
CA TYR A 263 0.69 15.30 -3.82
C TYR A 263 1.35 14.33 -2.82
N GLY A 264 0.56 13.68 -1.98
CA GLY A 264 1.04 12.69 -1.02
C GLY A 264 1.67 11.48 -1.71
N LEU A 265 1.01 10.95 -2.74
CA LEU A 265 1.51 9.84 -3.55
C LEU A 265 2.85 10.20 -4.19
N MET A 266 2.96 11.37 -4.82
CA MET A 266 4.21 11.84 -5.42
C MET A 266 5.35 11.87 -4.40
N LEU A 267 5.18 12.55 -3.26
CA LEU A 267 6.22 12.64 -2.23
C LEU A 267 6.60 11.27 -1.66
N PHE A 268 5.61 10.40 -1.47
CA PHE A 268 5.84 9.04 -1.01
C PHE A 268 6.66 8.23 -2.01
N LEU A 269 6.33 8.28 -3.30
CA LEU A 269 7.07 7.59 -4.36
C LEU A 269 8.50 8.12 -4.52
N ILE A 270 8.71 9.44 -4.37
CA ILE A 270 10.05 10.04 -4.37
C ILE A 270 10.87 9.49 -3.20
N GLY A 271 10.32 9.53 -1.99
CA GLY A 271 11.01 9.06 -0.79
C GLY A 271 11.28 7.55 -0.80
N ALA A 272 10.32 6.75 -1.25
CA ALA A 272 10.45 5.31 -1.37
C ALA A 272 11.44 4.92 -2.48
N GLY A 273 11.33 5.54 -3.66
CA GLY A 273 12.18 5.22 -4.81
C GLY A 273 13.64 5.65 -4.62
N THR A 274 13.89 6.84 -4.09
CA THR A 274 15.28 7.29 -3.84
C THR A 274 15.98 6.46 -2.77
N ASN A 275 15.25 6.03 -1.74
CA ASN A 275 15.78 5.14 -0.72
C ASN A 275 16.04 3.73 -1.27
N ALA A 276 15.15 3.21 -2.13
CA ALA A 276 15.35 1.93 -2.80
C ALA A 276 16.50 1.93 -3.83
N GLY A 277 16.73 3.06 -4.50
CA GLY A 277 17.82 3.18 -5.47
C GLY A 277 19.19 3.17 -4.80
N GLN A 278 19.24 3.63 -3.55
CA GLN A 278 20.45 3.61 -2.73
C GLN A 278 20.84 2.16 -2.42
N GLY A 279 22.02 1.74 -2.85
CA GLY A 279 22.52 0.38 -2.64
C GLY A 279 21.98 -0.68 -3.60
N PHE A 280 21.14 -0.31 -4.58
CA PHE A 280 20.59 -1.25 -5.56
C PHE A 280 21.70 -2.05 -6.29
N VAL A 281 22.75 -1.35 -6.74
CA VAL A 281 23.86 -1.98 -7.47
C VAL A 281 24.76 -2.80 -6.56
N GLU A 282 25.06 -2.30 -5.36
CA GLU A 282 25.87 -3.02 -4.37
C GLU A 282 25.24 -4.36 -4.01
N VAL A 283 23.94 -4.37 -3.73
CA VAL A 283 23.20 -5.61 -3.49
C VAL A 283 23.23 -6.51 -4.71
N LEU A 284 22.97 -5.99 -5.92
CA LEU A 284 22.98 -6.80 -7.13
C LEU A 284 24.35 -7.46 -7.36
N THR A 285 25.44 -6.76 -7.03
CA THR A 285 26.79 -7.30 -7.11
C THR A 285 27.13 -8.31 -6.02
N GLU A 286 26.62 -8.11 -4.80
CA GLU A 286 26.94 -8.95 -3.64
C GLU A 286 26.12 -10.25 -3.62
N TYR A 287 24.82 -10.15 -3.90
CA TYR A 287 23.88 -11.27 -3.76
C TYR A 287 23.34 -11.82 -5.09
N GLY A 288 23.67 -11.18 -6.21
CA GLY A 288 23.33 -11.63 -7.54
C GLY A 288 21.85 -11.49 -7.92
N LEU A 289 21.52 -11.95 -9.12
CA LEU A 289 20.17 -11.84 -9.69
C LEU A 289 19.11 -12.71 -8.99
N MET A 290 19.53 -13.70 -8.20
CA MET A 290 18.62 -14.68 -7.59
C MET A 290 17.69 -14.06 -6.55
N LEU A 291 18.16 -13.08 -5.77
CA LEU A 291 17.31 -12.41 -4.78
C LEU A 291 16.17 -11.63 -5.43
N PHE A 292 16.40 -11.09 -6.63
CA PHE A 292 15.38 -10.41 -7.41
C PHE A 292 14.33 -11.38 -7.93
N ILE A 293 14.75 -12.58 -8.35
CA ILE A 293 13.82 -13.66 -8.73
C ILE A 293 12.98 -14.06 -7.51
N TYR A 294 13.59 -14.18 -6.32
CA TYR A 294 12.86 -14.48 -5.09
C TYR A 294 11.83 -13.42 -4.75
N GLY A 295 12.21 -12.13 -4.78
CA GLY A 295 11.29 -11.02 -4.57
C GLY A 295 10.16 -10.99 -5.60
N ALA A 296 10.46 -11.22 -6.88
CA ALA A 296 9.46 -11.29 -7.93
C ALA A 296 8.49 -12.47 -7.74
N VAL A 297 8.98 -13.65 -7.38
CA VAL A 297 8.13 -14.81 -7.07
C VAL A 297 7.23 -14.53 -5.88
N MET A 298 7.80 -14.00 -4.79
CA MET A 298 7.04 -13.65 -3.58
C MET A 298 6.04 -12.51 -3.79
N ALA A 299 6.19 -11.69 -4.85
CA ALA A 299 5.22 -10.68 -5.24
C ALA A 299 4.16 -11.22 -6.21
N ILE A 300 4.56 -11.96 -7.25
CA ILE A 300 3.68 -12.37 -8.36
C ILE A 300 2.77 -13.52 -7.95
N VAL A 301 3.30 -14.55 -7.29
CA VAL A 301 2.53 -15.73 -6.87
C VAL A 301 1.29 -15.33 -6.03
N PRO A 302 1.41 -14.53 -4.95
CA PRO A 302 0.25 -14.21 -4.14
C PRO A 302 -0.77 -13.33 -4.87
N MET A 303 -0.34 -12.44 -5.76
CA MET A 303 -1.26 -11.64 -6.58
C MET A 303 -2.07 -12.50 -7.54
N VAL A 304 -1.41 -13.42 -8.25
CA VAL A 304 -2.08 -14.33 -9.19
C VAL A 304 -3.05 -15.25 -8.45
N MET A 305 -2.62 -15.83 -7.32
CA MET A 305 -3.46 -16.71 -6.50
C MET A 305 -4.64 -15.97 -5.89
N GLY A 306 -4.41 -14.79 -5.31
CA GLY A 306 -5.47 -13.95 -4.75
C GLY A 306 -6.48 -13.52 -5.81
N PHE A 307 -5.99 -13.08 -6.97
CA PHE A 307 -6.85 -12.64 -8.08
C PHE A 307 -7.69 -13.80 -8.62
N TRP A 308 -7.09 -14.98 -8.76
CA TRP A 308 -7.77 -16.20 -9.19
C TRP A 308 -8.86 -16.62 -8.19
N LEU A 309 -8.55 -16.67 -6.89
CA LEU A 309 -9.54 -17.00 -5.84
C LEU A 309 -10.71 -16.02 -5.90
N SER A 310 -10.39 -14.73 -5.92
CA SER A 310 -11.38 -13.66 -5.89
C SER A 310 -12.29 -13.67 -7.13
N SER A 311 -11.74 -13.93 -8.31
CA SER A 311 -12.50 -14.00 -9.56
C SER A 311 -13.34 -15.27 -9.70
N LYS A 312 -12.79 -16.44 -9.33
CA LYS A 312 -13.43 -17.75 -9.59
C LYS A 312 -14.28 -18.27 -8.46
N VAL A 313 -13.95 -17.91 -7.21
CA VAL A 313 -14.62 -18.46 -6.02
C VAL A 313 -15.46 -17.39 -5.32
N LEU A 314 -14.95 -16.16 -5.21
CA LEU A 314 -15.63 -15.09 -4.47
C LEU A 314 -16.49 -14.18 -5.36
N HIS A 315 -16.40 -14.34 -6.68
CA HIS A 315 -17.17 -13.61 -7.69
C HIS A 315 -17.17 -12.09 -7.51
N LEU A 316 -16.05 -11.52 -7.03
CA LEU A 316 -15.90 -10.08 -6.93
C LEU A 316 -15.75 -9.44 -8.31
N SER A 317 -16.27 -8.22 -8.48
CA SER A 317 -16.01 -7.40 -9.66
C SER A 317 -14.50 -7.15 -9.81
N ILE A 318 -14.04 -6.86 -11.03
CA ILE A 318 -12.61 -6.70 -11.33
C ILE A 318 -12.01 -5.58 -10.48
N LEU A 319 -12.70 -4.45 -10.39
CA LEU A 319 -12.22 -3.31 -9.60
C LEU A 319 -12.15 -3.62 -8.08
N ASN A 320 -13.07 -4.44 -7.58
CA ASN A 320 -13.11 -4.83 -6.17
C ASN A 320 -11.99 -5.82 -5.86
N ASN A 321 -11.81 -6.79 -6.76
CA ASN A 321 -10.71 -7.73 -6.70
C ASN A 321 -9.35 -7.01 -6.70
N LEU A 322 -9.10 -6.09 -7.66
CA LEU A 322 -7.85 -5.34 -7.72
C LEU A 322 -7.63 -4.47 -6.48
N GLY A 323 -8.70 -3.84 -5.96
CA GLY A 323 -8.64 -3.10 -4.70
C GLY A 323 -8.26 -4.00 -3.51
N SER A 324 -8.84 -5.20 -3.41
CA SER A 324 -8.47 -6.17 -2.38
C SER A 324 -7.06 -6.71 -2.55
N ILE A 325 -6.56 -6.91 -3.78
CA ILE A 325 -5.18 -7.35 -4.03
C ILE A 325 -4.18 -6.28 -3.61
N THR A 326 -4.40 -5.02 -3.97
CA THR A 326 -3.52 -3.92 -3.50
C THR A 326 -3.52 -3.81 -1.98
N GLY A 327 -4.67 -4.00 -1.32
CA GLY A 327 -4.77 -4.05 0.15
C GLY A 327 -4.06 -5.25 0.75
N GLY A 328 -4.23 -6.44 0.15
CA GLY A 328 -3.58 -7.69 0.56
C GLY A 328 -2.06 -7.65 0.43
N MET A 329 -1.58 -7.02 -0.64
CA MET A 329 -0.16 -6.74 -0.87
C MET A 329 0.35 -5.55 -0.06
N THR A 330 -0.48 -4.95 0.80
CA THR A 330 -0.19 -3.76 1.60
C THR A 330 0.42 -2.58 0.80
N SER A 331 0.15 -2.54 -0.50
CA SER A 331 0.83 -1.68 -1.46
C SER A 331 0.05 -0.41 -1.72
N THR A 332 0.30 0.58 -0.86
CA THR A 332 -0.22 1.94 -1.00
C THR A 332 0.10 2.61 -2.35
N PRO A 333 1.31 2.46 -2.95
CA PRO A 333 1.59 2.96 -4.30
C PRO A 333 0.63 2.42 -5.36
N ALA A 334 0.37 1.11 -5.31
CA ALA A 334 -0.43 0.44 -6.32
C ALA A 334 -1.90 0.81 -6.20
N LEU A 335 -2.39 1.15 -5.01
CA LEU A 335 -3.71 1.75 -4.85
C LEU A 335 -3.81 3.09 -5.60
N GLY A 336 -2.80 3.94 -5.49
CA GLY A 336 -2.76 5.23 -6.21
C GLY A 336 -2.91 5.04 -7.71
N VAL A 337 -2.12 4.13 -8.28
CA VAL A 337 -2.20 3.76 -9.70
C VAL A 337 -3.54 3.10 -10.05
N LEU A 338 -4.08 2.25 -9.17
CA LEU A 338 -5.38 1.62 -9.39
C LEU A 338 -6.50 2.64 -9.44
N ILE A 339 -6.48 3.69 -8.62
CA ILE A 339 -7.46 4.78 -8.67
C ILE A 339 -7.42 5.48 -10.04
N GLU A 340 -6.22 5.75 -10.55
CA GLU A 340 -6.00 6.35 -11.88
C GLU A 340 -6.55 5.43 -13.00
N VAL A 341 -6.20 4.14 -12.96
CA VAL A 341 -6.69 3.13 -13.93
C VAL A 341 -8.21 2.93 -13.84
N ALA A 342 -8.74 2.87 -12.62
CA ALA A 342 -10.16 2.66 -12.36
C ALA A 342 -10.97 3.91 -12.72
N GLY A 343 -10.41 5.11 -12.68
CA GLY A 343 -11.15 6.37 -12.85
C GLY A 343 -12.17 6.63 -11.74
N THR A 344 -12.03 5.94 -10.60
CA THR A 344 -12.90 6.08 -9.42
C THR A 344 -12.11 5.75 -8.16
N ASP A 345 -12.42 6.46 -7.09
CA ASP A 345 -11.77 6.30 -5.79
C ASP A 345 -12.34 5.13 -4.99
N ASP A 346 -13.44 4.54 -5.46
CA ASP A 346 -14.21 3.55 -4.72
C ASP A 346 -13.45 2.25 -4.47
N VAL A 347 -12.46 1.96 -5.31
CA VAL A 347 -11.51 0.84 -5.15
C VAL A 347 -10.74 0.91 -3.83
N ALA A 348 -10.60 2.11 -3.26
CA ALA A 348 -9.98 2.31 -1.95
C ALA A 348 -10.77 1.64 -0.81
N SER A 349 -12.07 1.41 -0.97
CA SER A 349 -12.88 0.74 0.04
C SER A 349 -12.49 -0.74 0.21
N SER A 350 -12.26 -1.45 -0.88
CA SER A 350 -11.77 -2.83 -0.90
C SER A 350 -10.32 -2.94 -0.41
N TYR A 351 -9.46 -1.97 -0.76
CA TYR A 351 -8.10 -1.86 -0.20
C TYR A 351 -8.15 -1.74 1.32
N ALA A 352 -8.91 -0.77 1.81
CA ALA A 352 -9.06 -0.48 3.23
C ALA A 352 -9.58 -1.69 4.03
N ALA A 353 -10.39 -2.54 3.39
CA ALA A 353 -10.98 -3.71 4.04
C ALA A 353 -9.99 -4.87 4.19
N THR A 354 -9.18 -5.10 3.16
CA THR A 354 -8.20 -6.20 3.15
C THR A 354 -6.91 -5.84 3.89
N TYR A 355 -6.52 -4.56 3.89
CA TYR A 355 -5.25 -4.08 4.41
C TYR A 355 -4.96 -4.44 5.88
N PRO A 356 -5.88 -4.25 6.86
CA PRO A 356 -5.60 -4.60 8.25
C PRO A 356 -5.37 -6.10 8.47
N ILE A 357 -6.11 -6.95 7.74
CA ILE A 357 -5.98 -8.41 7.83
C ILE A 357 -4.60 -8.83 7.32
N ALA A 358 -4.18 -8.27 6.19
CA ALA A 358 -2.86 -8.52 5.63
C ALA A 358 -1.73 -8.06 6.57
N LEU A 359 -1.85 -6.88 7.19
CA LEU A 359 -0.86 -6.38 8.15
C LEU A 359 -0.69 -7.28 9.38
N VAL A 360 -1.79 -7.74 9.98
CA VAL A 360 -1.68 -8.64 11.14
C VAL A 360 -1.04 -9.97 10.72
N THR A 361 -1.44 -10.48 9.56
CA THR A 361 -0.99 -11.79 9.08
C THR A 361 0.48 -11.77 8.70
N VAL A 362 0.96 -10.72 8.03
CA VAL A 362 2.38 -10.62 7.64
C VAL A 362 3.30 -10.44 8.84
N VAL A 363 2.86 -9.71 9.88
CA VAL A 363 3.60 -9.61 11.15
C VAL A 363 3.78 -10.99 11.79
N LEU A 364 2.69 -11.75 11.91
CA LEU A 364 2.73 -13.10 12.49
C LEU A 364 3.61 -14.05 11.66
N VAL A 365 3.36 -14.11 10.36
CA VAL A 365 4.12 -14.97 9.43
C VAL A 365 5.61 -14.66 9.46
N SER A 366 5.98 -13.38 9.47
CA SER A 366 7.39 -12.98 9.47
C SER A 366 8.12 -13.51 10.70
N GLN A 367 7.48 -13.44 11.87
CA GLN A 367 8.04 -14.04 13.09
C GLN A 367 8.09 -15.56 13.02
N PHE A 368 6.99 -16.21 12.64
CA PHE A 368 6.91 -17.65 12.63
C PHE A 368 7.93 -18.28 11.69
N ILE A 369 8.17 -17.69 10.51
CA ILE A 369 9.19 -18.18 9.58
C ILE A 369 10.58 -18.06 10.20
N ILE A 370 10.95 -16.92 10.80
CA ILE A 370 12.26 -16.77 11.43
C ILE A 370 12.45 -17.77 12.56
N ILE A 371 11.48 -17.88 13.48
CA ILE A 371 11.55 -18.81 14.61
C ILE A 371 11.67 -20.27 14.13
N LEU A 372 10.93 -20.64 13.07
CA LEU A 372 10.95 -21.99 12.52
C LEU A 372 12.31 -22.38 11.92
N PHE A 373 13.07 -21.42 11.41
CA PHE A 373 14.32 -21.66 10.69
C PHE A 373 15.56 -21.10 11.40
N ALA A 374 15.45 -20.59 12.64
CA ALA A 374 16.56 -20.05 13.43
C ALA A 374 17.52 -21.12 13.98
N HIS A 375 17.71 -22.25 13.28
CA HIS A 375 18.45 -23.42 13.75
C HIS A 375 19.61 -23.83 12.84
#